data_AF-S0KNL1-F1
#
_entry.id   AF-S0KNL1-F1
#
_cell.length_a   1.000
_cell.length_b   1.000
_cell.length_c   1.000
_cell.angle_alpha   90.00
_cell.angle_beta   90.00
_cell.angle_gamma   90.00
#
_symmetry.space_group_name_H-M   'P 1'
#
loop_
_entity.id
_entity.type
_entity.pdbx_description
1 polymer ?
#
loop_
_entity_poly.entity_id
_entity_poly.type
_entity_poly.pdbx_seq_one_letter_code
_entity_poly.pdbx_strand_id
1 'polypeptide(L)' 'MKKQTTSLTFRLSGNLRVLMNKNRPIKNIELAEKSGVSANTISRIKSGWDGNFQVELNTVEKLAKGLGVDPIELLKEA' A
#
# COMPACT_ATOMS: atom_id res chain seq x y z
N MET A 1 20.89 5.71 13.19
CA MET A 1 20.13 6.07 11.97
C MET A 1 19.02 5.04 11.74
N LYS A 2 17.76 5.37 12.05
CA LYS A 2 16.56 4.53 11.80
C LYS A 2 15.32 5.38 11.41
N LYS A 3 15.52 6.62 10.90
CA LYS A 3 14.42 7.59 10.72
C LYS A 3 13.77 7.60 9.33
N GLN A 4 14.40 7.04 8.28
CA GLN A 4 13.86 7.11 6.91
C GLN A 4 12.87 5.98 6.56
N THR A 5 13.11 4.74 7.00
CA THR A 5 12.26 3.60 6.64
C THR A 5 10.87 3.69 7.27
N THR A 6 10.78 4.26 8.47
CA THR A 6 9.51 4.56 9.15
C THR A 6 8.65 5.53 8.33
N SER A 7 9.23 6.45 7.58
CA SER A 7 8.49 7.41 6.74
C SER A 7 7.84 6.74 5.53
N LEU A 8 8.54 5.86 4.82
CA LEU A 8 8.00 5.22 3.61
C LEU A 8 6.92 4.19 3.92
N THR A 9 7.13 3.34 4.93
CA THR A 9 6.12 2.35 5.33
C THR A 9 4.86 3.05 5.86
N PHE A 10 5.02 4.15 6.59
CA PHE A 10 3.89 4.95 7.06
C PHE A 10 3.12 5.59 5.90
N ARG A 11 3.81 6.19 4.93
CA ARG A 11 3.20 6.75 3.72
C ARG A 11 2.45 5.69 2.91
N LEU A 12 3.10 4.55 2.64
CA LEU A 12 2.46 3.44 1.93
C LEU A 12 1.18 2.98 2.63
N SER A 13 1.24 2.77 3.94
CA SER A 13 0.08 2.35 4.73
C SER A 13 -1.06 3.37 4.70
N GLY A 14 -0.75 4.66 4.86
CA GLY A 14 -1.72 5.75 4.83
C GLY A 14 -2.34 5.95 3.44
N ASN A 15 -1.50 6.11 2.42
CA ASN A 15 -1.92 6.33 1.05
C ASN A 15 -2.72 5.14 0.51
N LEU A 16 -2.33 3.90 0.83
CA LEU A 16 -3.09 2.71 0.45
C LEU A 16 -4.52 2.75 1.01
N ARG A 17 -4.71 3.17 2.28
CA ARG A 17 -6.06 3.33 2.85
C ARG A 17 -6.86 4.39 2.12
N VAL A 18 -6.26 5.54 1.82
CA VAL A 18 -6.94 6.64 1.12
C VAL A 18 -7.35 6.22 -0.28
N LEU A 19 -6.42 5.65 -1.05
CA LEU A 19 -6.64 5.24 -2.43
C LEU A 19 -7.66 4.11 -2.55
N MET A 20 -7.68 3.16 -1.60
CA MET A 20 -8.72 2.11 -1.55
C MET A 20 -10.13 2.66 -1.27
N ASN A 21 -10.27 3.88 -0.77
CA ASN A 21 -11.56 4.53 -0.51
C ASN A 21 -11.88 5.64 -1.53
N LYS A 22 -11.00 5.88 -2.52
CA LYS A 22 -11.19 6.91 -3.54
C LYS A 22 -12.29 6.48 -4.52
N ASN A 23 -13.29 7.34 -4.74
CA ASN A 23 -14.48 7.12 -5.58
C ASN A 23 -15.42 6.01 -5.07
N ARG A 24 -14.95 4.76 -5.02
CA ARG A 24 -15.70 3.60 -4.53
C ARG A 24 -14.79 2.78 -3.61
N PRO A 25 -15.18 2.55 -2.35
CA PRO A 25 -14.43 1.69 -1.45
C PRO A 25 -14.26 0.28 -2.02
N ILE A 26 -13.00 -0.17 -2.11
CA ILE A 26 -12.65 -1.55 -2.47
C ILE A 26 -12.19 -2.32 -1.23
N LYS A 27 -12.54 -3.60 -1.15
CA LYS A 27 -12.10 -4.48 -0.07
C LYS A 27 -10.71 -5.04 -0.35
N ASN A 28 -10.01 -5.51 0.69
CA ASN A 28 -8.69 -6.15 0.51
C ASN A 28 -8.74 -7.35 -0.46
N ILE A 29 -9.83 -8.13 -0.45
CA ILE A 29 -10.03 -9.28 -1.35
C ILE A 29 -10.12 -8.81 -2.81
N GLU A 30 -10.91 -7.77 -3.06
CA GLU A 30 -11.05 -7.20 -4.40
C GLU A 30 -9.74 -6.60 -4.91
N LEU A 31 -9.00 -5.88 -4.05
CA LEU A 31 -7.68 -5.39 -4.42
C LEU A 31 -6.70 -6.54 -4.67
N ALA A 32 -6.80 -7.64 -3.93
CA ALA A 32 -5.95 -8.81 -4.13
C ALA A 32 -6.15 -9.43 -5.51
N GLU A 33 -7.40 -9.59 -5.93
CA GLU A 33 -7.77 -10.08 -7.26
C GLU A 33 -7.23 -9.18 -8.37
N LYS A 34 -7.34 -7.85 -8.20
CA LYS A 34 -6.89 -6.86 -9.20
C LYS A 34 -5.37 -6.71 -9.29
N SER A 35 -4.67 -6.85 -8.16
CA SER A 35 -3.22 -6.60 -8.06
C SER A 35 -2.35 -7.85 -8.16
N GLY A 36 -2.91 -9.03 -7.86
CA GLY A 36 -2.15 -10.27 -7.66
C GLY A 36 -1.34 -10.28 -6.35
N VAL A 37 -1.58 -9.33 -5.44
CA VAL A 37 -1.00 -9.31 -4.09
C VAL A 37 -1.98 -9.96 -3.12
N SER A 38 -1.53 -10.86 -2.23
CA SER A 38 -2.45 -11.53 -1.32
C SER A 38 -3.20 -10.56 -0.40
N ALA A 39 -4.47 -10.86 -0.08
CA ALA A 39 -5.26 -10.06 0.85
C ALA A 39 -4.61 -9.98 2.25
N ASN A 40 -3.85 -11.01 2.65
CA ASN A 40 -3.07 -11.01 3.87
C ASN A 40 -1.90 -10.01 3.80
N THR A 41 -1.15 -9.98 2.70
CA THR A 41 -0.10 -8.99 2.47
C THR A 41 -0.68 -7.57 2.51
N ILE A 42 -1.81 -7.32 1.86
CA ILE A 42 -2.50 -6.02 1.90
C ILE A 42 -2.89 -5.63 3.34
N SER A 43 -3.41 -6.58 4.11
CA SER A 43 -3.72 -6.37 5.54
C SER A 43 -2.47 -6.00 6.33
N ARG A 44 -1.36 -6.73 6.14
CA ARG A 44 -0.08 -6.47 6.79
C ARG A 44 0.51 -5.11 6.42
N ILE A 45 0.38 -4.65 5.17
CA ILE A 45 0.80 -3.31 4.76
C ILE A 45 -0.01 -2.24 5.51
N LYS A 46 -1.32 -2.41 5.59
CA LYS A 46 -2.21 -1.48 6.30
C LYS A 46 -1.87 -1.47 7.81
N SER A 47 -1.57 -2.61 8.40
CA SER A 47 -1.27 -2.71 9.84
C SER A 47 0.20 -2.47 10.20
N GLY A 48 1.13 -2.52 9.23
CA GLY A 48 2.58 -2.50 9.39
C GLY A 48 3.17 -1.13 9.71
N TRP A 49 2.47 -0.32 10.52
CA TRP A 49 2.88 1.03 10.89
C TRP A 49 4.16 1.07 11.76
N ASP A 50 4.55 -0.07 12.34
CA ASP A 50 5.69 -0.22 13.23
C ASP A 50 7.05 -0.31 12.50
N GLY A 51 7.05 -0.29 11.16
CA GLY A 51 8.25 -0.28 10.33
C GLY A 51 8.97 -1.63 10.21
N ASN A 52 8.44 -2.70 10.83
CA ASN A 52 9.03 -4.04 10.76
C ASN A 52 8.62 -4.81 9.50
N PHE A 53 7.64 -4.29 8.76
CA PHE A 53 7.20 -4.87 7.50
C PHE A 53 7.87 -4.15 6.32
N GLN A 54 8.89 -4.78 5.75
CA GLN A 54 9.51 -4.34 4.50
C GLN A 54 8.64 -4.75 3.32
N VAL A 55 8.39 -3.81 2.43
CA VAL A 55 7.59 -4.03 1.21
C VAL A 55 8.49 -3.86 0.01
N GLU A 56 8.53 -4.86 -0.86
CA GLU A 56 9.27 -4.79 -2.11
C GLU A 56 8.62 -3.80 -3.08
N LEU A 57 9.41 -3.11 -3.91
CA LEU A 57 8.92 -2.18 -4.92
C LEU A 57 7.92 -2.84 -5.88
N ASN A 58 8.16 -4.08 -6.30
CA ASN A 58 7.23 -4.87 -7.12
C ASN A 58 5.84 -5.04 -6.46
N THR A 59 5.78 -5.11 -5.12
CA THR A 59 4.49 -5.15 -4.41
C THR A 59 3.77 -3.80 -4.51
N VAL A 60 4.50 -2.68 -4.42
CA VAL A 60 3.95 -1.33 -4.62
C VAL A 60 3.40 -1.17 -6.04
N GLU A 61 4.15 -1.59 -7.05
CA GLU A 61 3.74 -1.55 -8.46
C GLU A 61 2.45 -2.35 -8.71
N LYS A 62 2.37 -3.57 -8.16
CA LYS A 62 1.18 -4.42 -8.27
C LYS A 62 -0.04 -3.78 -7.61
N LEU A 63 0.11 -3.20 -6.42
CA LEU A 63 -0.98 -2.51 -5.73
C LEU A 63 -1.44 -1.28 -6.52
N ALA A 64 -0.52 -0.49 -7.04
CA ALA A 64 -0.81 0.67 -7.88
C ALA A 64 -1.59 0.27 -9.14
N LYS A 65 -1.15 -0.80 -9.82
CA LYS A 65 -1.86 -1.39 -10.97
C LYS A 65 -3.28 -1.83 -10.60
N GLY A 66 -3.46 -2.50 -9.46
CA GLY A 66 -4.77 -2.93 -8.98
C GLY A 66 -5.71 -1.77 -8.60
N LEU A 67 -5.15 -0.64 -8.21
CA LEU A 67 -5.86 0.61 -7.91
C LEU A 67 -6.07 1.52 -9.14
N GLY A 68 -5.40 1.24 -10.25
CA GLY A 68 -5.43 2.10 -11.44
C GLY A 68 -4.77 3.47 -11.22
N VAL A 69 -3.69 3.52 -10.44
CA VAL A 69 -2.94 4.75 -10.12
C VAL A 69 -1.45 4.58 -10.40
N ASP A 70 -0.72 5.68 -10.44
CA ASP A 70 0.75 5.65 -10.51
C ASP A 70 1.35 5.16 -9.17
N PRO A 71 2.40 4.31 -9.16
CA PRO A 71 3.06 3.87 -7.94
C PRO A 71 3.51 5.00 -7.01
N ILE A 72 3.84 6.19 -7.54
CA ILE A 72 4.22 7.35 -6.74
C ILE A 72 3.07 7.82 -5.84
N GLU A 73 1.81 7.60 -6.23
CA GLU A 73 0.65 7.95 -5.41
C GLU A 73 0.61 7.17 -4.09
N LEU A 74 1.21 5.99 -4.05
CA LEU A 74 1.34 5.19 -2.82
C LEU A 74 2.50 5.68 -1.93
N LEU A 75 3.49 6.39 -2.48
CA LEU A 75 4.73 6.74 -1.77
C LEU A 75 4.91 8.23 -1.50
N LYS A 76 4.13 9.10 -2.15
CA LYS A 76 4.25 10.55 -1.99
C LYS A 76 3.91 11.02 -0.58
N GLU A 77 4.48 12.17 -0.22
CA GLU A 77 4.08 12.91 0.97
C GLU A 77 2.66 13.46 0.79
N ALA A 78 1.93 13.55 1.90
CA ALA A 78 0.56 14.09 1.92
C ALA A 78 0.58 15.62 1.91
#